data_AF-A0AA45RWP7-F1
#
_entry.id   AF-A0AA45RWP7-F1
#
_cell.length_a   1.000
_cell.length_b   1.000
_cell.length_c   1.000
_cell.angle_alpha   90.00
_cell.angle_beta   90.00
_cell.angle_gamma   90.00
#
_symmetry.space_group_name_H-M   'P 1'
#
loop_
_entity.id
_entity.type
_entity.pdbx_description
1 polymer ?
#
loop_
_entity_poly.entity_id
_entity_poly.type
_entity_poly.pdbx_seq_one_letter_code
_entity_poly.pdbx_strand_id
1 'polypeptide(L)'
;MRKEYDFSKMKRVPNPFFEKLSKEVAFRLDFDSLAYFQKLGDAFGFPVEKVMQLYLQKLASAGRVLNIGFPTLEERKDLDAYIERQIELETKT
;
A
#
# COMPACT_ATOMS: atom_id res chain seq x y z
N MET A 1 -37.50 12.44 15.22
CA MET A 1 -36.27 12.78 15.97
C MET A 1 -36.61 13.76 17.08
N ARG A 2 -36.09 13.57 18.30
CA ARG A 2 -36.35 14.48 19.43
C ARG A 2 -35.69 15.84 19.16
N LYS A 3 -36.37 16.93 19.54
CA LYS A 3 -36.04 18.32 19.20
C LYS A 3 -34.85 18.92 19.97
N GLU A 4 -34.23 18.17 20.86
CA GLU A 4 -33.24 18.70 21.79
C GLU A 4 -31.95 17.90 21.69
N TYR A 5 -31.18 18.22 20.67
CA TYR A 5 -29.76 17.89 20.60
C TYR A 5 -29.04 19.15 20.12
N ASP A 6 -28.49 19.91 21.06
CA ASP A 6 -27.66 21.07 20.76
C ASP A 6 -26.25 20.57 20.39
N PHE A 7 -26.08 20.20 19.12
CA PHE A 7 -24.83 19.71 18.56
C PHE A 7 -23.69 20.74 18.65
N SER A 8 -23.97 22.01 18.96
CA SER A 8 -22.95 23.05 19.13
C SER A 8 -22.20 22.95 20.47
N LYS A 9 -22.82 22.33 21.48
CA LYS A 9 -22.23 22.15 22.83
C LYS A 9 -21.52 20.81 23.01
N MET A 10 -21.53 19.95 21.99
CA MET A 10 -20.89 18.64 22.06
C MET A 10 -19.42 18.73 21.65
N LYS A 11 -18.52 18.33 22.56
CA LYS A 11 -17.12 18.07 22.20
C LYS A 11 -17.09 16.97 21.15
N ARG A 12 -16.56 17.26 19.96
CA ARG A 12 -16.25 16.23 18.94
C ARG A 12 -15.19 15.30 19.53
N VAL A 13 -15.60 14.14 20.01
CA VAL A 13 -14.70 13.03 20.32
C VAL A 13 -14.46 12.29 19.00
N PRO A 14 -13.24 12.28 18.44
CA PRO A 14 -12.93 11.49 17.26
C PRO A 14 -13.23 10.03 17.57
N ASN A 15 -13.86 9.32 16.63
CA ASN A 15 -14.17 7.91 16.80
C ASN A 15 -12.86 7.12 17.05
N PRO A 16 -12.66 6.47 18.22
CA PRO A 16 -11.46 5.70 18.53
C PRO A 16 -11.24 4.50 17.60
N PHE A 17 -12.26 4.10 16.84
CA PHE A 17 -12.20 3.04 15.86
C PHE A 17 -11.85 3.53 14.46
N PHE A 18 -11.72 4.85 14.25
CA PHE A 18 -11.42 5.42 12.93
C PHE A 18 -10.10 4.88 12.35
N GLU A 19 -9.08 4.72 13.18
CA GLU A 19 -7.79 4.13 12.78
C GLU A 19 -7.87 2.63 12.42
N LYS A 20 -8.97 1.97 12.81
CA LYS A 20 -9.23 0.55 12.52
C LYS A 20 -10.14 0.36 11.30
N LEU A 21 -10.64 1.44 10.68
CA LEU A 21 -11.41 1.32 9.45
C LEU A 21 -10.46 0.91 8.31
N SER A 22 -10.66 -0.29 7.80
CA SER A 22 -10.05 -0.74 6.55
C SER A 22 -10.68 0.02 5.38
N LYS A 23 -9.83 0.57 4.51
CA LYS A 23 -10.26 1.10 3.22
C LYS A 23 -10.38 -0.05 2.22
N GLU A 24 -11.49 -0.12 1.49
CA GLU A 24 -11.64 -1.05 0.38
C GLU A 24 -10.71 -0.66 -0.77
N VAL A 25 -9.98 -1.62 -1.31
CA VAL A 25 -9.06 -1.42 -2.44
C VAL A 25 -9.40 -2.44 -3.51
N ALA A 26 -9.81 -1.97 -4.68
CA ALA A 26 -9.98 -2.79 -5.87
C ALA A 26 -8.73 -2.70 -6.74
N PHE A 27 -8.10 -3.84 -7.03
CA PHE A 27 -6.95 -3.93 -7.91
C PHE A 27 -6.95 -5.30 -8.61
N ARG A 28 -6.22 -5.39 -9.72
CA ARG A 28 -6.10 -6.65 -10.48
C ARG A 28 -4.91 -7.44 -9.96
N LEU A 29 -5.11 -8.73 -9.81
CA LEU A 29 -4.08 -9.71 -9.49
C LEU A 29 -3.99 -10.72 -10.62
N ASP A 30 -2.79 -11.26 -10.84
CA ASP A 30 -2.60 -12.40 -11.72
C ASP A 30 -3.22 -13.67 -11.11
N PHE A 31 -3.57 -14.62 -11.99
CA PHE A 31 -4.23 -15.85 -11.58
C PHE A 31 -3.36 -16.73 -10.69
N ASP A 32 -2.04 -16.72 -10.90
CA ASP A 32 -1.10 -17.56 -10.15
C ASP A 32 -0.97 -17.08 -8.70
N SER A 33 -0.87 -15.76 -8.49
CA SER A 33 -0.91 -15.14 -7.17
C SER A 33 -2.21 -15.45 -6.44
N LEU A 34 -3.35 -15.35 -7.13
CA LEU A 34 -4.65 -15.65 -6.54
C LEU A 34 -4.74 -17.13 -6.11
N ALA A 35 -4.31 -18.05 -6.98
CA ALA A 35 -4.28 -19.48 -6.69
C ALA A 35 -3.36 -19.82 -5.51
N TYR A 36 -2.21 -19.14 -5.41
CA TYR A 36 -1.30 -19.29 -4.28
C TYR A 36 -1.96 -18.91 -2.95
N PHE A 37 -2.59 -17.73 -2.87
CA PHE A 37 -3.25 -17.28 -1.63
C PHE A 37 -4.50 -18.10 -1.31
N GLN A 38 -5.23 -18.59 -2.31
CA GLN A 38 -6.36 -19.51 -2.13
C GLN A 38 -5.90 -20.80 -1.45
N LYS A 39 -4.87 -21.45 -2.00
CA LYS A 39 -4.34 -22.69 -1.41
C LYS A 39 -3.85 -22.50 0.03
N LEU A 40 -3.26 -21.35 0.33
CA LEU A 40 -2.88 -21.00 1.70
C LEU A 40 -4.10 -20.82 2.61
N GLY A 41 -5.13 -20.13 2.13
CA GLY A 41 -6.37 -19.91 2.86
C GLY A 41 -7.14 -21.19 3.14
N ASP A 42 -7.19 -22.11 2.18
CA ASP A 42 -7.91 -23.39 2.28
C ASP A 42 -7.43 -24.23 3.47
N ALA A 43 -6.13 -24.20 3.77
CA ALA A 43 -5.56 -24.91 4.91
C ALA A 43 -6.08 -24.41 6.28
N PHE A 44 -6.53 -23.15 6.34
CA PHE A 44 -7.03 -22.51 7.57
C PHE A 44 -8.52 -22.16 7.48
N GLY A 45 -9.20 -22.48 6.37
CA GLY A 45 -10.58 -22.07 6.11
C GLY A 45 -10.76 -20.56 5.95
N PHE A 46 -9.72 -19.84 5.52
CA PHE A 46 -9.77 -18.39 5.36
C PHE A 46 -9.98 -17.96 3.91
N PRO A 47 -10.78 -16.90 3.67
CA PRO A 47 -10.93 -16.33 2.34
C PRO A 47 -9.64 -15.66 1.89
N VAL A 48 -9.41 -15.60 0.58
CA VAL A 48 -8.17 -15.10 -0.04
C VAL A 48 -7.85 -13.68 0.41
N GLU A 49 -8.86 -12.82 0.48
CA GLU A 49 -8.75 -11.44 0.92
C GLU A 49 -8.18 -11.35 2.33
N LYS A 50 -8.60 -12.27 3.23
CA LYS A 50 -8.12 -12.27 4.61
C LYS A 50 -6.67 -12.68 4.69
N VAL A 51 -6.26 -13.70 3.94
CA VAL A 51 -4.87 -14.17 3.91
C VAL A 51 -3.97 -13.07 3.34
N MET A 52 -4.37 -12.44 2.24
CA MET A 52 -3.63 -11.32 1.64
C MET A 52 -3.50 -10.14 2.62
N GLN A 53 -4.60 -9.76 3.29
CA GLN A 53 -4.59 -8.70 4.30
C GLN A 53 -3.57 -8.98 5.40
N LEU A 54 -3.57 -10.20 5.95
CA LEU A 54 -2.64 -10.59 7.03
C LEU A 54 -1.18 -10.56 6.55
N TYR A 55 -0.93 -10.96 5.31
CA TYR A 55 0.41 -10.94 4.73
C TYR A 55 0.93 -9.51 4.57
N LEU A 56 0.10 -8.61 4.03
CA LEU A 56 0.43 -7.19 3.88
C LEU A 56 0.66 -6.52 5.25
N GLN A 57 -0.15 -6.85 6.25
CA GLN A 57 0.02 -6.34 7.61
C GLN A 57 1.36 -6.79 8.21
N LYS A 58 1.77 -8.03 7.98
CA LYS A 58 3.05 -8.57 8.43
C LYS A 58 4.24 -7.91 7.70
N LEU A 59 4.11 -7.61 6.41
CA LEU A 59 5.13 -6.89 5.67
C LEU A 59 5.31 -5.45 6.20
N ALA A 60 4.20 -4.76 6.43
CA ALA A 60 4.20 -3.41 6.98
C ALA A 60 4.79 -3.36 8.40
N SER A 61 4.41 -4.29 9.28
CA SER A 61 4.93 -4.32 10.66
C SER A 61 6.41 -4.68 10.74
N ALA A 62 6.92 -5.45 9.77
CA ALA A 62 8.34 -5.79 9.69
C ALA A 62 9.20 -4.66 9.08
N GLY A 63 8.60 -3.58 8.57
CA GLY A 63 9.32 -2.49 7.90
C GLY A 63 10.08 -2.94 6.65
N ARG A 64 9.67 -4.06 6.04
CA ARG A 64 10.38 -4.63 4.88
C ARG A 64 9.99 -3.89 3.62
N VAL A 65 10.99 -3.34 2.94
CA VAL A 65 10.83 -2.79 1.60
C VAL A 65 10.96 -3.93 0.60
N LEU A 66 9.98 -4.06 -0.30
CA LEU A 66 10.06 -5.02 -1.39
C LEU A 66 11.17 -4.57 -2.34
N ASN A 67 12.18 -5.41 -2.57
CA ASN A 67 13.12 -5.18 -3.65
C ASN A 67 12.41 -5.49 -4.97
N ILE A 68 11.95 -4.44 -5.61
CA ILE A 68 11.19 -4.47 -6.87
C ILE A 68 12.09 -4.65 -8.10
N GLY A 69 13.42 -4.74 -7.93
CA GLY A 69 14.35 -4.87 -9.05
C GLY A 69 14.45 -3.62 -9.92
N PHE A 70 13.87 -2.51 -9.46
CA PHE A 70 13.92 -1.21 -10.12
C PHE A 70 14.42 -0.14 -9.14
N PRO A 71 15.17 0.86 -9.62
CA PRO A 71 15.55 2.01 -8.81
C PRO A 71 14.32 2.77 -8.33
N THR A 72 14.44 3.35 -7.14
CA THR A 72 13.50 4.31 -6.55
C THR A 72 13.36 5.54 -7.43
N LEU A 73 12.31 6.34 -7.19
CA LEU A 73 12.09 7.57 -7.97
C LEU A 73 13.23 8.59 -7.78
N GLU A 74 13.90 8.59 -6.63
CA GLU A 74 15.05 9.46 -6.37
C GLU A 74 16.27 8.99 -7.18
N GLU A 75 16.60 7.71 -7.08
CA GLU A 75 17.70 7.10 -7.84
C GLU A 75 17.50 7.21 -9.37
N ARG A 76 16.26 7.19 -9.86
CA ARG A 76 15.96 7.42 -11.28
C ARG A 76 16.31 8.84 -11.72
N LYS A 77 15.97 9.84 -10.92
CA LYS A 77 16.30 11.25 -11.24
C LYS A 77 17.81 11.46 -11.27
N ASP A 78 18.53 10.84 -10.34
CA ASP A 78 19.99 10.90 -10.31
C ASP A 78 20.61 10.21 -11.53
N LEU A 79 20.02 9.08 -11.97
CA LEU A 79 20.45 8.37 -13.17
C LEU A 79 20.15 9.16 -14.44
N ASP A 80 18.98 9.77 -14.56
CA ASP A 80 18.60 10.61 -15.69
C ASP A 80 19.55 11.81 -15.80
N ALA A 81 19.83 12.49 -14.69
CA ALA A 81 20.80 13.59 -14.63
C ALA A 81 22.23 13.13 -14.98
N TYR A 82 22.63 11.91 -14.57
CA TYR A 82 23.91 11.32 -14.95
C TYR A 82 23.98 11.06 -16.47
N ILE A 83 22.93 10.47 -17.04
CA ILE A 83 22.85 10.17 -18.48
C ILE A 83 22.91 11.46 -19.29
N GLU A 84 22.12 12.47 -18.93
CA GLU A 84 22.13 13.79 -19.58
C GLU A 84 23.53 14.40 -19.59
N ARG A 85 24.22 14.35 -18.43
CA ARG A 85 25.60 14.84 -18.32
C ARG A 85 26.58 14.06 -19.22
N GLN A 86 26.42 12.75 -19.38
CA GLN A 86 27.27 11.97 -20.29
C GLN A 86 27.01 12.31 -21.76
N ILE A 87 25.74 12.43 -22.15
CA ILE A 87 25.36 12.82 -23.53
C ILE A 87 25.92 14.20 -23.87
N GLU A 88 25.88 15.16 -22.94
CA GLU A 88 26.46 16.49 -23.14
C GLU A 88 27.98 16.46 -23.31
N LEU A 89 28.68 15.55 -22.65
CA LEU A 89 30.12 15.38 -22.78
C LEU A 89 30.51 14.72 -24.12
N GLU A 90 29.73 13.73 -24.55
CA GLU A 90 29.94 13.02 -25.82
C GLU A 90 29.59 13.88 -27.04
N THR A 91 28.58 14.75 -26.96
CA THR A 91 28.15 15.64 -28.07
C THR A 91 29.01 16.90 -28.24
N LYS A 92 29.86 17.23 -27.25
CA LYS A 92 30.81 18.36 -27.30
C LYS A 92 32.19 17.97 -27.83
N THR A 93 32.38 16.72 -28.24
CA THR A 93 33.59 16.21 -28.93
C THR A 93 33.32 16.09 -30.42
#